data_AF-A0A831SKW0-F1
#
_entry.id   AF-A0A831SKW0-F1
#
_cell.length_a   1.000
_cell.length_b   1.000
_cell.length_c   1.000
_cell.angle_alpha   90.00
_cell.angle_beta   90.00
_cell.angle_gamma   90.00
#
_symmetry.space_group_name_H-M   'P 1'
#
loop_
_entity.id
_entity.type
_entity.pdbx_description
1 polymer ?
#
loop_
_entity_poly.entity_id
_entity_poly.type
_entity_poly.pdbx_seq_one_letter_code
_entity_poly.pdbx_strand_id
1 'polypeptide(L)'
;LSEKQIFENLDEIFRNSKGRIIAATFSSLINRIQQIITLSEKHKRKVAIDGYTMKMNVEICRNLGYIKTNKGTLISPKEIKKYPDSRITLLCTGAQGEESAILMRITNREYPFLKIKKGDSVIIASSVVPGNERTVQFLKDNILRQGAAVFHYKMMDIHAGGHAQREELKKMIRIMKPKFFMPIHGQYSMLVAHAQLAREQKIPEKNIVVAENGQVIELTPERILIKKEEVPSNYVMVDGLGIGDVGDIVLRDRQTLANGGMFVIIAVVDRKTGKVKGSPDIISRGFVYLKESKDLLRETRKKVIKIVGKATGSGATVNWIYIKDEIRKQIGAFLFKKTKRRPMILPVVIEV
;
A
#
# COMPACT_ATOMS: atom_id res chain seq x y z
N LEU A 1 18.86 9.76 -16.74
CA LEU A 1 18.75 8.56 -17.60
C LEU A 1 17.71 8.83 -18.68
N SER A 2 18.00 8.59 -19.96
CA SER A 2 17.02 8.82 -21.04
C SER A 2 16.24 7.56 -21.39
N GLU A 3 15.02 7.71 -21.93
CA GLU A 3 14.24 6.59 -22.47
C GLU A 3 14.96 5.85 -23.60
N LYS A 4 15.85 6.53 -24.34
CA LYS A 4 16.70 5.89 -25.36
C LYS A 4 17.69 4.91 -24.74
N GLN A 5 18.38 5.32 -23.69
CA GLN A 5 19.35 4.47 -22.99
C GLN A 5 18.66 3.27 -22.32
N ILE A 6 17.48 3.48 -21.78
CA ILE A 6 16.61 2.41 -21.27
C ILE A 6 16.29 1.38 -22.36
N PHE A 7 15.90 1.86 -23.56
CA PHE A 7 15.58 0.98 -24.68
C PHE A 7 16.78 0.12 -25.09
N GLU A 8 17.98 0.70 -25.12
CA GLU A 8 19.24 -0.01 -25.41
C GLU A 8 19.54 -1.09 -24.37
N ASN A 9 19.38 -0.79 -23.07
CA ASN A 9 19.58 -1.76 -22.00
C ASN A 9 18.54 -2.89 -22.03
N LEU A 10 17.28 -2.57 -22.31
CA LEU A 10 16.25 -3.59 -22.51
C LEU A 10 16.57 -4.48 -23.73
N ASP A 11 17.09 -3.92 -24.82
CA ASP A 11 17.49 -4.67 -26.00
C ASP A 11 18.56 -5.73 -25.68
N GLU A 12 19.50 -5.40 -24.80
CA GLU A 12 20.52 -6.35 -24.33
C GLU A 12 19.88 -7.53 -23.58
N ILE A 13 18.94 -7.26 -22.67
CA ILE A 13 18.21 -8.32 -21.96
C ILE A 13 17.46 -9.20 -22.97
N PHE A 14 16.77 -8.60 -23.94
CA PHE A 14 16.02 -9.34 -24.96
C PHE A 14 16.90 -10.24 -25.81
N ARG A 15 18.08 -9.74 -26.19
CA ARG A 15 19.09 -10.45 -26.99
C ARG A 15 19.68 -11.65 -26.24
N ASN A 16 19.94 -11.50 -24.95
CA ASN A 16 20.56 -12.54 -24.12
C ASN A 16 19.56 -13.56 -23.56
N SER A 17 18.27 -13.23 -23.55
CA SER A 17 17.20 -14.09 -23.02
C SER A 17 16.92 -15.28 -23.95
N LYS A 18 17.32 -16.48 -23.57
CA LYS A 18 17.04 -17.71 -24.35
C LYS A 18 15.62 -18.26 -24.13
N GLY A 19 15.04 -18.03 -22.95
CA GLY A 19 13.69 -18.47 -22.58
C GLY A 19 12.63 -17.39 -22.79
N ARG A 20 11.53 -17.50 -22.02
CA ARG A 20 10.45 -16.51 -22.01
C ARG A 20 10.91 -15.25 -21.30
N ILE A 21 10.40 -14.11 -21.75
CA ILE A 21 10.54 -12.84 -21.05
C ILE A 21 9.23 -12.54 -20.33
N ILE A 22 9.30 -12.23 -19.04
CA ILE A 22 8.15 -11.80 -18.23
C ILE A 22 8.46 -10.38 -17.77
N ALA A 23 7.86 -9.39 -18.41
CA ALA A 23 8.08 -7.98 -18.11
C ALA A 23 6.91 -7.42 -17.29
N ALA A 24 7.22 -6.81 -16.15
CA ALA A 24 6.27 -6.06 -15.35
C ALA A 24 6.67 -4.58 -15.28
N THR A 25 5.67 -3.72 -15.44
CA THR A 25 5.82 -2.26 -15.37
C THR A 25 4.50 -1.65 -14.90
N PHE A 26 4.49 -0.33 -14.64
CA PHE A 26 3.25 0.41 -14.44
C PHE A 26 2.42 0.41 -15.73
N SER A 27 1.12 0.11 -15.62
CA SER A 27 0.21 0.10 -16.78
C SER A 27 0.02 1.46 -17.43
N SER A 28 0.31 2.54 -16.70
CA SER A 28 0.28 3.93 -17.20
C SER A 28 1.59 4.36 -17.87
N LEU A 29 2.68 3.58 -17.79
CA LEU A 29 3.96 3.92 -18.40
C LEU A 29 3.98 3.48 -19.88
N ILE A 30 3.17 4.17 -20.70
CA ILE A 30 2.87 3.81 -22.10
C ILE A 30 4.13 3.71 -22.96
N ASN A 31 5.09 4.64 -22.79
CA ASN A 31 6.37 4.60 -23.50
C ASN A 31 7.11 3.28 -23.24
N ARG A 32 7.13 2.82 -21.99
CA ARG A 32 7.78 1.55 -21.65
C ARG A 32 7.07 0.36 -22.26
N ILE A 33 5.74 0.37 -22.24
CA ILE A 33 4.94 -0.67 -22.88
C ILE A 33 5.26 -0.74 -24.37
N GLN A 34 5.28 0.40 -25.06
CA GLN A 34 5.64 0.47 -26.48
C GLN A 34 7.06 -0.05 -26.73
N GLN A 35 8.05 0.34 -25.92
CA GLN A 35 9.43 -0.14 -26.04
C GLN A 35 9.50 -1.67 -25.93
N ILE A 36 8.82 -2.27 -24.94
CA ILE A 36 8.79 -3.73 -24.76
C ILE A 36 8.13 -4.42 -25.95
N ILE A 37 7.06 -3.84 -26.52
CA ILE A 37 6.41 -4.37 -27.72
C ILE A 37 7.35 -4.28 -28.92
N THR A 38 7.96 -3.11 -29.17
CA THR A 38 8.91 -2.90 -30.27
C THR A 38 10.11 -3.83 -30.19
N LEU A 39 10.67 -4.05 -28.99
CA LEU A 39 11.76 -5.01 -28.79
C LEU A 39 11.30 -6.45 -29.00
N SER A 40 10.08 -6.79 -28.57
CA SER A 40 9.51 -8.10 -28.85
C SER A 40 9.39 -8.35 -30.35
N GLU A 41 8.94 -7.36 -31.13
CA GLU A 41 8.87 -7.45 -32.59
C GLU A 41 10.26 -7.59 -33.23
N LYS A 42 11.22 -6.76 -32.81
CA LYS A 42 12.62 -6.82 -33.27
C LYS A 42 13.22 -8.22 -33.06
N HIS A 43 12.95 -8.85 -31.93
CA HIS A 43 13.43 -10.18 -31.56
C HIS A 43 12.47 -11.32 -31.93
N LYS A 44 11.48 -11.06 -32.80
CA LYS A 44 10.53 -12.05 -33.35
C LYS A 44 9.73 -12.81 -32.26
N ARG A 45 9.45 -12.14 -31.15
CA ARG A 45 8.61 -12.61 -30.04
C ARG A 45 7.16 -12.15 -30.22
N LYS A 46 6.23 -12.99 -29.77
CA LYS A 46 4.82 -12.66 -29.55
C LYS A 46 4.65 -12.07 -28.16
N VAL A 47 3.72 -11.12 -28.03
CA VAL A 47 3.45 -10.43 -26.78
C VAL A 47 2.08 -10.83 -26.26
N ALA A 48 2.04 -11.48 -25.10
CA ALA A 48 0.82 -11.63 -24.32
C ALA A 48 0.74 -10.47 -23.32
N ILE A 49 -0.41 -9.81 -23.22
CA ILE A 49 -0.64 -8.72 -22.26
C ILE A 49 -1.67 -9.18 -21.26
N ASP A 50 -1.38 -9.05 -19.96
CA ASP A 50 -2.35 -9.37 -18.93
C ASP A 50 -2.32 -8.45 -17.71
N GLY A 51 -3.42 -8.47 -16.97
CA GLY A 51 -3.76 -7.48 -15.95
C GLY A 51 -4.82 -6.53 -16.49
N TYR A 52 -5.87 -6.32 -15.69
CA TYR A 52 -7.05 -5.53 -16.11
C TYR A 52 -6.66 -4.14 -16.60
N THR A 53 -5.97 -3.36 -15.74
CA THR A 53 -5.54 -2.00 -16.07
C THR A 53 -4.55 -1.95 -17.22
N MET A 54 -3.67 -2.96 -17.35
CA MET A 54 -2.70 -3.03 -18.45
C MET A 54 -3.41 -3.23 -19.80
N LYS A 55 -4.35 -4.18 -19.87
CA LYS A 55 -5.14 -4.43 -21.09
C LYS A 55 -5.96 -3.21 -21.48
N MET A 56 -6.67 -2.62 -20.51
CA MET A 56 -7.48 -1.42 -20.71
C MET A 56 -6.64 -0.25 -21.24
N ASN A 57 -5.52 0.08 -20.58
CA ASN A 57 -4.66 1.18 -21.03
C ASN A 57 -4.06 0.92 -22.41
N VAL A 58 -3.65 -0.31 -22.68
CA VAL A 58 -3.10 -0.66 -24.00
C VAL A 58 -4.15 -0.50 -25.10
N GLU A 59 -5.38 -0.96 -24.87
CA GLU A 59 -6.47 -0.84 -25.82
C GLU A 59 -6.80 0.63 -26.12
N ILE A 60 -6.96 1.46 -25.07
CA ILE A 60 -7.18 2.90 -25.21
C ILE A 60 -6.03 3.55 -26.00
N CYS A 61 -4.78 3.29 -25.62
CA CYS A 61 -3.63 3.88 -26.29
C CYS A 61 -3.41 3.39 -27.72
N ARG A 62 -3.87 2.19 -28.07
CA ARG A 62 -3.90 1.71 -29.46
C ARG A 62 -4.94 2.47 -30.28
N ASN A 63 -6.14 2.67 -29.74
CA ASN A 63 -7.21 3.42 -30.41
C ASN A 63 -6.80 4.89 -30.64
N LEU A 64 -6.04 5.47 -29.70
CA LEU A 64 -5.50 6.82 -29.80
C LEU A 64 -4.20 6.92 -30.63
N GLY A 65 -3.64 5.80 -31.09
CA GLY A 65 -2.43 5.77 -31.91
C GLY A 65 -1.10 5.95 -31.16
N TYR A 66 -1.12 5.99 -29.82
CA TYR A 66 0.09 6.03 -28.97
C TYR A 66 0.82 4.70 -28.92
N ILE A 67 0.09 3.58 -28.99
CA ILE A 67 0.69 2.24 -29.11
C ILE A 67 0.51 1.73 -30.53
N LYS A 68 1.64 1.39 -31.17
CA LYS A 68 1.72 0.81 -32.51
C LYS A 68 2.27 -0.61 -32.43
N THR A 69 1.58 -1.53 -33.09
CA THR A 69 1.92 -2.96 -33.11
C THR A 69 1.69 -3.54 -34.50
N ASN A 70 2.59 -4.39 -34.97
CA ASN A 70 2.40 -5.16 -36.19
C ASN A 70 1.27 -6.19 -36.04
N LYS A 71 0.66 -6.57 -37.17
CA LYS A 71 -0.41 -7.57 -37.19
C LYS A 71 0.11 -8.90 -36.64
N GLY A 72 -0.61 -9.45 -35.67
CA GLY A 72 -0.27 -10.72 -35.02
C GLY A 72 0.90 -10.66 -34.04
N THR A 73 1.42 -9.49 -33.67
CA THR A 73 2.39 -9.37 -32.56
C THR A 73 1.73 -9.72 -31.23
N LEU A 74 0.55 -9.17 -30.96
CA LEU A 74 -0.19 -9.43 -29.74
C LEU A 74 -0.96 -10.75 -29.85
N ILE A 75 -0.89 -11.55 -28.81
CA ILE A 75 -1.60 -12.83 -28.68
C ILE A 75 -2.37 -12.90 -27.36
N SER A 76 -3.37 -13.76 -27.28
CA SER A 76 -4.05 -14.01 -26.01
C SER A 76 -3.12 -14.76 -25.04
N PRO A 77 -3.15 -14.50 -23.71
CA PRO A 77 -2.39 -15.29 -22.74
C PRO A 77 -2.64 -16.80 -22.82
N LYS A 78 -3.85 -17.22 -23.23
CA LYS A 78 -4.20 -18.63 -23.45
C LYS A 78 -3.35 -19.30 -24.53
N GLU A 79 -2.78 -18.51 -25.43
CA GLU A 79 -2.03 -18.98 -26.60
C GLU A 79 -0.53 -19.08 -26.35
N ILE A 80 -0.03 -18.66 -25.18
CA ILE A 80 1.39 -18.71 -24.82
C ILE A 80 1.99 -20.10 -25.07
N LYS A 81 1.25 -21.17 -24.71
CA LYS A 81 1.70 -22.56 -24.86
C LYS A 81 1.82 -23.04 -26.31
N LYS A 82 1.26 -22.30 -27.28
CA LYS A 82 1.34 -22.62 -28.72
C LYS A 82 2.67 -22.22 -29.35
N TYR A 83 3.49 -21.43 -28.65
CA TYR A 83 4.76 -20.92 -29.16
C TYR A 83 5.93 -21.43 -28.31
N PRO A 84 7.13 -21.58 -28.91
CA PRO A 84 8.33 -21.88 -28.14
C PRO A 84 8.67 -20.74 -27.18
N ASP A 85 9.29 -21.07 -26.05
CA ASP A 85 9.61 -20.13 -24.97
C ASP A 85 10.36 -18.89 -25.44
N SER A 86 11.34 -19.07 -26.33
CA SER A 86 12.16 -18.00 -26.90
C SER A 86 11.38 -17.00 -27.75
N ARG A 87 10.14 -17.31 -28.13
CA ARG A 87 9.24 -16.43 -28.88
C ARG A 87 8.16 -15.81 -28.02
N ILE A 88 8.24 -15.88 -26.69
CA ILE A 88 7.24 -15.30 -25.80
C ILE A 88 7.81 -14.14 -24.99
N THR A 89 7.05 -13.05 -25.00
CA THR A 89 7.10 -11.97 -24.00
C THR A 89 5.72 -11.90 -23.33
N LEU A 90 5.67 -12.00 -22.01
CA LEU A 90 4.48 -11.67 -21.21
C LEU A 90 4.67 -10.29 -20.60
N LEU A 91 3.82 -9.34 -20.95
CA LEU A 91 3.77 -8.01 -20.36
C LEU A 91 2.62 -7.96 -19.35
N CYS A 92 2.91 -7.65 -18.09
CA CYS A 92 1.93 -7.79 -17.02
C CYS A 92 2.01 -6.74 -15.91
N THR A 93 0.97 -6.67 -15.07
CA THR A 93 0.98 -5.87 -13.83
C THR A 93 1.72 -6.58 -12.69
N GLY A 94 2.02 -5.85 -11.62
CA GLY A 94 2.60 -6.42 -10.39
C GLY A 94 4.04 -6.02 -10.11
N ALA A 95 4.50 -4.92 -10.71
CA ALA A 95 5.89 -4.47 -10.58
C ALA A 95 6.21 -3.95 -9.16
N GLN A 96 5.19 -3.66 -8.33
CA GLN A 96 5.33 -3.28 -6.93
C GLN A 96 5.04 -4.45 -5.95
N GLY A 97 4.84 -5.66 -6.47
CA GLY A 97 4.53 -6.83 -5.65
C GLY A 97 3.09 -6.87 -5.14
N GLU A 98 2.16 -6.16 -5.76
CA GLU A 98 0.75 -6.15 -5.36
C GLU A 98 0.17 -7.58 -5.38
N GLU A 99 -0.47 -8.01 -4.28
CA GLU A 99 -0.85 -9.42 -4.06
C GLU A 99 -1.72 -9.99 -5.18
N SER A 100 -2.72 -9.23 -5.62
CA SER A 100 -3.67 -9.66 -6.66
C SER A 100 -3.15 -9.47 -8.09
N ALA A 101 -1.97 -8.87 -8.28
CA ALA A 101 -1.43 -8.58 -9.60
C ALA A 101 -0.83 -9.83 -10.28
N ILE A 102 -0.71 -9.76 -11.60
CA ILE A 102 -0.35 -10.91 -12.42
C ILE A 102 1.03 -11.46 -12.06
N LEU A 103 2.04 -10.60 -11.88
CA LEU A 103 3.40 -11.07 -11.55
C LEU A 103 3.44 -11.79 -10.20
N MET A 104 2.69 -11.34 -9.19
CA MET A 104 2.60 -12.02 -7.90
C MET A 104 1.91 -13.39 -8.04
N ARG A 105 0.79 -13.45 -8.76
CA ARG A 105 0.09 -14.72 -9.06
C ARG A 105 0.97 -15.71 -9.83
N ILE A 106 1.80 -15.23 -10.76
CA ILE A 106 2.79 -16.06 -11.45
C ILE A 106 3.82 -16.61 -10.46
N THR A 107 4.32 -15.75 -9.57
CA THR A 107 5.31 -16.09 -8.55
C THR A 107 4.76 -17.12 -7.55
N ASN A 108 3.50 -16.99 -7.15
CA ASN A 108 2.79 -17.92 -6.27
C ASN A 108 2.26 -19.17 -6.99
N ARG A 109 2.49 -19.32 -8.31
CA ARG A 109 2.03 -20.44 -9.16
C ARG A 109 0.50 -20.55 -9.30
N GLU A 110 -0.21 -19.45 -9.08
CA GLU A 110 -1.67 -19.31 -9.19
C GLU A 110 -2.11 -18.82 -10.58
N TYR A 111 -1.16 -18.39 -11.41
CA TYR A 111 -1.46 -17.96 -12.78
C TYR A 111 -1.59 -19.16 -13.73
N PRO A 112 -2.74 -19.35 -14.42
CA PRO A 112 -3.03 -20.60 -15.13
C PRO A 112 -2.26 -20.78 -16.43
N PHE A 113 -1.83 -19.70 -17.07
CA PHE A 113 -1.26 -19.74 -18.42
C PHE A 113 0.26 -19.90 -18.42
N LEU A 114 0.93 -19.55 -17.31
CA LEU A 114 2.39 -19.57 -17.20
C LEU A 114 2.82 -19.85 -15.76
N LYS A 115 3.82 -20.72 -15.60
CA LYS A 115 4.58 -20.93 -14.35
C LYS A 115 6.04 -20.61 -14.60
N ILE A 116 6.71 -19.97 -13.65
CA ILE A 116 8.14 -19.67 -13.72
C ILE A 116 8.94 -20.98 -13.81
N LYS A 117 9.95 -21.00 -14.68
CA LYS A 117 10.90 -22.10 -14.79
C LYS A 117 12.31 -21.60 -15.06
N LYS A 118 13.29 -22.49 -14.89
CA LYS A 118 14.70 -22.23 -15.19
C LYS A 118 14.85 -21.74 -16.64
N GLY A 119 15.58 -20.62 -16.81
CA GLY A 119 15.82 -20.00 -18.11
C GLY A 119 14.84 -18.88 -18.49
N ASP A 120 13.76 -18.66 -17.71
CA ASP A 120 12.96 -17.44 -17.85
C ASP A 120 13.75 -16.21 -17.41
N SER A 121 13.43 -15.07 -18.02
CA SER A 121 13.97 -13.76 -17.65
C SER A 121 12.83 -12.84 -17.22
N VAL A 122 12.86 -12.39 -15.97
CA VAL A 122 11.87 -11.46 -15.42
C VAL A 122 12.45 -10.06 -15.40
N ILE A 123 11.75 -9.12 -16.02
CA ILE A 123 12.12 -7.70 -16.05
C ILE A 123 11.14 -6.93 -15.17
N ILE A 124 11.64 -6.33 -14.09
CA ILE A 124 10.87 -5.40 -13.25
C ILE A 124 11.27 -3.98 -13.67
N ALA A 125 10.51 -3.43 -14.62
CA ALA A 125 10.76 -2.16 -15.29
C ALA A 125 10.20 -0.95 -14.50
N SER A 126 10.26 -1.00 -13.17
CA SER A 126 9.85 0.09 -12.28
C SER A 126 10.82 0.29 -11.13
N SER A 127 10.92 1.52 -10.63
CA SER A 127 11.44 1.80 -9.29
C SER A 127 10.46 1.28 -8.23
N VAL A 128 10.98 1.04 -7.03
CA VAL A 128 10.13 0.69 -5.88
C VAL A 128 9.57 1.96 -5.28
N VAL A 129 8.25 2.03 -5.18
CA VAL A 129 7.55 3.11 -4.46
C VAL A 129 7.78 2.92 -2.96
N PRO A 130 8.14 3.97 -2.21
CA PRO A 130 8.35 3.87 -0.77
C PRO A 130 7.17 3.20 -0.04
N GLY A 131 7.48 2.19 0.79
CA GLY A 131 6.51 1.34 1.48
C GLY A 131 6.36 -0.05 0.85
N ASN A 132 6.74 -0.24 -0.42
CA ASN A 132 6.63 -1.52 -1.12
C ASN A 132 7.92 -2.36 -1.12
N GLU A 133 8.98 -1.90 -0.46
CA GLU A 133 10.31 -2.53 -0.50
C GLU A 133 10.27 -4.00 -0.09
N ARG A 134 9.55 -4.31 1.00
CA ARG A 134 9.44 -5.68 1.52
C ARG A 134 8.75 -6.59 0.53
N THR A 135 7.64 -6.14 -0.06
CA THR A 135 6.83 -6.94 -0.98
C THR A 135 7.57 -7.19 -2.29
N VAL A 136 8.25 -6.18 -2.83
CA VAL A 136 9.12 -6.33 -4.01
C VAL A 136 10.32 -7.23 -3.70
N GLN A 137 10.89 -7.17 -2.49
CA GLN A 137 11.95 -8.08 -2.09
C GLN A 137 11.48 -9.54 -2.08
N PHE A 138 10.34 -9.81 -1.45
CA PHE A 138 9.72 -11.14 -1.45
C PHE A 138 9.44 -11.67 -2.86
N LEU A 139 8.91 -10.81 -3.74
CA LEU A 139 8.65 -11.11 -5.14
C LEU A 139 9.94 -11.57 -5.85
N LYS A 140 11.03 -10.78 -5.77
CA LYS A 140 12.31 -11.12 -6.39
C LYS A 140 12.88 -12.43 -5.87
N ASP A 141 12.87 -12.63 -4.55
CA ASP A 141 13.45 -13.82 -3.92
C ASP A 141 12.70 -15.08 -4.37
N ASN A 142 11.38 -15.04 -4.47
CA ASN A 142 10.60 -16.19 -4.94
C ASN A 142 10.75 -16.47 -6.43
N ILE A 143 10.99 -15.46 -7.26
CA ILE A 143 11.30 -15.63 -8.67
C ILE A 143 12.67 -16.30 -8.82
N LEU A 144 13.67 -15.83 -8.08
CA LEU A 144 15.03 -16.39 -8.06
C LEU A 144 15.05 -17.83 -7.54
N ARG A 145 14.30 -18.14 -6.47
CA ARG A 145 14.13 -19.52 -5.96
C ARG A 145 13.56 -20.48 -6.99
N GLN A 146 12.80 -19.97 -7.97
CA GLN A 146 12.24 -20.76 -9.07
C GLN A 146 13.18 -20.88 -10.29
N GLY A 147 14.39 -20.31 -10.21
CA GLY A 147 15.46 -20.47 -11.19
C GLY A 147 15.40 -19.51 -12.38
N ALA A 148 14.56 -18.48 -12.32
CA ALA A 148 14.52 -17.42 -13.32
C ALA A 148 15.53 -16.31 -13.01
N ALA A 149 16.03 -15.64 -14.05
CA ALA A 149 16.83 -14.43 -13.90
C ALA A 149 15.91 -13.24 -13.60
N VAL A 150 16.38 -12.29 -12.79
CA VAL A 150 15.66 -11.06 -12.46
C VAL A 150 16.49 -9.86 -12.85
N PHE A 151 15.90 -8.93 -13.61
CA PHE A 151 16.47 -7.66 -13.99
C PHE A 151 15.63 -6.53 -13.39
N HIS A 152 16.27 -5.62 -12.64
CA HIS A 152 15.59 -4.48 -12.00
C HIS A 152 16.46 -3.21 -12.04
N TYR A 153 15.84 -2.06 -11.80
CA TYR A 153 16.44 -0.73 -11.97
C TYR A 153 17.72 -0.45 -11.18
N LYS A 154 17.95 -1.16 -10.05
CA LYS A 154 19.21 -1.02 -9.28
C LYS A 154 20.39 -1.82 -9.87
N MET A 155 20.12 -2.80 -10.72
CA MET A 155 21.16 -3.62 -11.37
C MET A 155 21.54 -3.05 -12.73
N MET A 156 20.56 -2.48 -13.42
CA MET A 156 20.69 -1.98 -14.78
C MET A 156 19.75 -0.80 -14.96
N ASP A 157 20.15 0.15 -15.79
CA ASP A 157 19.40 1.36 -16.10
C ASP A 157 18.18 1.07 -16.99
N ILE A 158 17.22 0.33 -16.43
CA ILE A 158 15.97 -0.08 -17.06
C ILE A 158 14.77 0.65 -16.46
N HIS A 159 14.96 1.77 -15.77
CA HIS A 159 13.86 2.62 -15.31
C HIS A 159 14.36 4.04 -15.07
N ALA A 160 13.66 5.02 -15.63
CA ALA A 160 13.81 6.42 -15.27
C ALA A 160 12.60 6.83 -14.44
N GLY A 161 12.83 7.62 -13.40
CA GLY A 161 11.72 8.25 -12.67
C GLY A 161 10.94 9.17 -13.60
N GLY A 162 9.64 9.29 -13.38
CA GLY A 162 8.79 10.24 -14.11
C GLY A 162 8.91 11.69 -13.65
N HIS A 163 9.76 11.97 -12.66
CA HIS A 163 9.95 13.28 -12.05
C HIS A 163 11.36 13.81 -12.34
N ALA A 164 11.45 15.10 -12.63
CA ALA A 164 12.70 15.81 -12.90
C ALA A 164 13.65 15.76 -11.69
N GLN A 165 14.93 15.53 -11.96
CA GLN A 165 15.99 15.60 -10.96
C GLN A 165 16.52 17.02 -10.78
N ARG A 166 17.43 17.22 -9.82
CA ARG A 166 17.99 18.53 -9.42
C ARG A 166 18.31 19.45 -10.59
N GLU A 167 19.07 18.98 -11.58
CA GLU A 167 19.53 19.81 -12.70
C GLU A 167 18.42 20.11 -13.71
N GLU A 168 17.45 19.22 -13.87
CA GLU A 168 16.26 19.46 -14.70
C GLU A 168 15.32 20.48 -14.06
N LEU A 169 15.16 20.43 -12.73
CA LEU A 169 14.41 21.43 -11.97
C LEU A 169 15.07 22.81 -12.06
N LYS A 170 16.40 22.89 -11.89
CA LYS A 170 17.15 24.14 -12.11
C LYS A 170 17.01 24.66 -13.53
N LYS A 171 17.07 23.76 -14.53
CA LYS A 171 16.87 24.13 -15.93
C LYS A 171 15.47 24.70 -16.17
N MET A 172 14.43 24.10 -15.61
CA MET A 172 13.06 24.63 -15.67
C MET A 172 13.00 26.06 -15.11
N ILE A 173 13.59 26.30 -13.94
CA ILE A 173 13.61 27.63 -13.32
C ILE A 173 14.33 28.66 -14.21
N ARG A 174 15.47 28.29 -14.80
CA ARG A 174 16.22 29.17 -15.74
C ARG A 174 15.44 29.50 -17.01
N ILE A 175 14.66 28.55 -17.52
CA ILE A 175 13.82 28.75 -18.72
C ILE A 175 12.65 29.68 -18.38
N MET A 176 11.97 29.43 -17.28
CA MET A 176 10.76 30.17 -16.89
C MET A 176 11.05 31.56 -16.33
N LYS A 177 12.21 31.77 -15.70
CA LYS A 177 12.60 33.02 -15.03
C LYS A 177 11.49 33.59 -14.13
N PRO A 178 10.93 32.79 -13.20
CA PRO A 178 9.75 33.20 -12.46
C PRO A 178 10.08 34.32 -11.45
N LYS A 179 9.17 35.29 -11.31
CA LYS A 179 9.28 36.35 -10.29
C LYS A 179 9.12 35.79 -8.87
N PHE A 180 8.21 34.84 -8.71
CA PHE A 180 7.88 34.16 -7.46
C PHE A 180 7.90 32.65 -7.66
N PHE A 181 8.21 31.89 -6.61
CA PHE A 181 8.35 30.45 -6.70
C PHE A 181 7.67 29.76 -5.53
N MET A 182 6.84 28.77 -5.82
CA MET A 182 6.20 27.91 -4.83
C MET A 182 6.40 26.44 -5.27
N PRO A 183 7.25 25.67 -4.59
CA PRO A 183 7.38 24.25 -4.89
C PRO A 183 6.09 23.51 -4.53
N ILE A 184 5.70 22.59 -5.39
CA ILE A 184 4.52 21.72 -5.22
C ILE A 184 4.89 20.25 -5.43
N HIS A 185 3.97 19.35 -5.07
CA HIS A 185 4.06 17.91 -5.33
C HIS A 185 5.29 17.23 -4.71
N GLY A 186 5.30 17.10 -3.38
CA GLY A 186 6.31 16.36 -2.63
C GLY A 186 6.05 16.38 -1.12
N GLN A 187 6.80 15.59 -0.37
CA GLN A 187 6.86 15.73 1.10
C GLN A 187 7.49 17.08 1.47
N TYR A 188 7.22 17.59 2.67
CA TYR A 188 7.71 18.90 3.11
C TYR A 188 9.23 19.08 2.91
N SER A 189 10.02 18.06 3.25
CA SER A 189 11.47 18.05 3.02
C SER A 189 11.87 18.22 1.54
N MET A 190 11.10 17.65 0.63
CA MET A 190 11.30 17.81 -0.82
C MET A 190 10.93 19.22 -1.29
N LEU A 191 9.88 19.81 -0.73
CA LEU A 191 9.47 21.19 -1.03
C LEU A 191 10.56 22.18 -0.60
N VAL A 192 11.08 22.01 0.62
CA VAL A 192 12.21 22.80 1.13
C VAL A 192 13.46 22.64 0.25
N ALA A 193 13.79 21.39 -0.14
CA ALA A 193 14.91 21.16 -1.05
C ALA A 193 14.72 21.85 -2.41
N HIS A 194 13.51 21.84 -2.96
CA HIS A 194 13.21 22.51 -4.23
C HIS A 194 13.24 24.04 -4.10
N ALA A 195 12.76 24.60 -3.00
CA ALA A 195 12.92 26.02 -2.67
C ALA A 195 14.40 26.42 -2.60
N GLN A 196 15.26 25.57 -2.05
CA GLN A 196 16.71 25.80 -2.05
C GLN A 196 17.29 25.84 -3.46
N LEU A 197 16.81 24.98 -4.39
CA LEU A 197 17.23 25.04 -5.79
C LEU A 197 16.80 26.36 -6.46
N ALA A 198 15.63 26.90 -6.13
CA ALA A 198 15.19 28.20 -6.61
C ALA A 198 16.09 29.35 -6.13
N ARG A 199 16.52 29.31 -4.85
CA ARG A 199 17.52 30.25 -4.32
C ARG A 199 18.84 30.16 -5.07
N GLU A 200 19.33 28.95 -5.33
CA GLU A 200 20.53 28.72 -6.14
C GLU A 200 20.40 29.28 -7.57
N GLN A 201 19.18 29.35 -8.11
CA GLN A 201 18.88 30.00 -9.39
C GLN A 201 18.57 31.49 -9.27
N LYS A 202 19.04 32.13 -8.18
CA LYS A 202 18.97 33.59 -7.93
C LYS A 202 17.57 34.16 -7.71
N ILE A 203 16.59 33.33 -7.36
CA ILE A 203 15.28 33.83 -6.90
C ILE A 203 15.44 34.34 -5.46
N PRO A 204 15.08 35.60 -5.15
CA PRO A 204 15.16 36.12 -3.79
C PRO A 204 14.32 35.29 -2.83
N GLU A 205 14.82 35.03 -1.62
CA GLU A 205 14.12 34.21 -0.61
C GLU A 205 12.72 34.75 -0.27
N LYS A 206 12.56 36.07 -0.19
CA LYS A 206 11.27 36.74 -0.01
C LYS A 206 10.24 36.48 -1.13
N ASN A 207 10.69 35.95 -2.27
CA ASN A 207 9.85 35.59 -3.40
C ASN A 207 9.58 34.08 -3.46
N ILE A 208 10.00 33.31 -2.46
CA ILE A 208 9.83 31.86 -2.40
C ILE A 208 8.92 31.52 -1.22
N VAL A 209 7.88 30.74 -1.48
CA VAL A 209 6.93 30.30 -0.45
C VAL A 209 6.85 28.78 -0.45
N VAL A 210 7.10 28.15 0.70
CA VAL A 210 6.84 26.72 0.91
C VAL A 210 5.53 26.61 1.66
N ALA A 211 4.50 26.12 0.97
CA ALA A 211 3.14 26.05 1.50
C ALA A 211 2.76 24.61 1.88
N GLU A 212 1.85 24.49 2.85
CA GLU A 212 1.20 23.26 3.27
C GLU A 212 -0.27 23.25 2.81
N ASN A 213 -0.89 22.06 2.79
CA ASN A 213 -2.28 21.91 2.38
C ASN A 213 -3.20 22.72 3.31
N GLY A 214 -3.98 23.65 2.73
CA GLY A 214 -4.92 24.50 3.45
C GLY A 214 -4.41 25.92 3.70
N GLN A 215 -3.11 26.18 3.53
CA GLN A 215 -2.59 27.54 3.63
C GLN A 215 -3.01 28.40 2.44
N VAL A 216 -3.44 29.65 2.71
CA VAL A 216 -3.84 30.60 1.67
C VAL A 216 -2.64 31.44 1.24
N ILE A 217 -2.35 31.46 -0.06
CA ILE A 217 -1.25 32.25 -0.62
C ILE A 217 -1.82 33.53 -1.24
N GLU A 218 -1.37 34.68 -0.75
CA GLU A 218 -1.61 35.97 -1.41
C GLU A 218 -0.50 36.23 -2.42
N LEU A 219 -0.90 36.43 -3.67
CA LEU A 219 -0.01 36.77 -4.77
C LEU A 219 -0.46 38.11 -5.38
N THR A 220 0.41 39.12 -5.31
CA THR A 220 0.22 40.41 -6.00
C THR A 220 1.33 40.60 -7.04
N PRO A 221 1.26 41.63 -7.89
CA PRO A 221 2.38 41.92 -8.79
C PRO A 221 3.69 42.16 -8.04
N GLU A 222 3.69 42.66 -6.79
CA GLU A 222 4.87 43.04 -6.01
C GLU A 222 5.33 41.99 -5.00
N ARG A 223 4.42 41.16 -4.46
CA ARG A 223 4.75 40.22 -3.37
C ARG A 223 4.04 38.87 -3.47
N ILE A 224 4.63 37.88 -2.80
CA ILE A 224 4.02 36.59 -2.49
C ILE A 224 4.15 36.35 -0.98
N LEU A 225 3.08 35.95 -0.31
CA LEU A 225 3.11 35.63 1.12
C LEU A 225 2.06 34.60 1.50
N ILE A 226 2.36 33.84 2.56
CA ILE A 226 1.38 32.98 3.21
C ILE A 226 0.52 33.87 4.11
N LYS A 227 -0.79 33.86 3.90
CA LYS A 227 -1.74 34.57 4.76
C LYS A 227 -1.93 33.83 6.09
N LYS A 228 -2.48 34.53 7.09
CA LYS A 228 -2.82 33.90 8.38
C LYS A 228 -4.07 33.05 8.29
N GLU A 229 -4.95 33.35 7.34
CA GLU A 229 -6.14 32.57 7.07
C GLU A 229 -5.79 31.21 6.44
N GLU A 230 -6.48 30.17 6.89
CA GLU A 230 -6.39 28.81 6.34
C GLU A 230 -7.77 28.37 5.85
N VAL A 231 -7.79 27.47 4.88
CA VAL A 231 -9.00 26.81 4.38
C VAL A 231 -9.02 25.34 4.80
N PRO A 232 -10.21 24.74 5.04
CA PRO A 232 -10.30 23.35 5.43
C PRO A 232 -9.61 22.41 4.42
N SER A 233 -8.68 21.57 4.91
CA SER A 233 -7.85 20.67 4.08
C SER A 233 -7.80 19.24 4.64
N ASN A 234 -8.89 18.77 5.24
CA ASN A 234 -8.94 17.47 5.90
C ASN A 234 -8.87 16.29 4.91
N TYR A 235 -8.25 15.19 5.34
CA TYR A 235 -8.32 13.93 4.61
C TYR A 235 -9.75 13.36 4.65
N VAL A 236 -10.25 12.95 3.49
CA VAL A 236 -11.47 12.16 3.37
C VAL A 236 -11.08 10.75 2.95
N MET A 237 -11.26 9.81 3.87
CA MET A 237 -10.99 8.39 3.60
C MET A 237 -12.14 7.76 2.84
N VAL A 238 -11.83 6.81 1.97
CA VAL A 238 -12.81 6.03 1.20
C VAL A 238 -12.57 4.55 1.48
N ASP A 239 -13.60 3.84 1.92
CA ASP A 239 -13.55 2.40 2.22
C ASP A 239 -14.76 1.68 1.60
N GLY A 240 -14.52 0.91 0.55
CA GLY A 240 -15.57 0.31 -0.26
C GLY A 240 -16.45 1.37 -0.92
N LEU A 241 -17.73 1.40 -0.56
CA LEU A 241 -18.70 2.40 -1.02
C LEU A 241 -18.82 3.60 -0.05
N GLY A 242 -18.20 3.51 1.13
CA GLY A 242 -18.21 4.56 2.14
C GLY A 242 -17.25 5.69 1.79
N ILE A 243 -17.75 6.93 1.88
CA ILE A 243 -16.97 8.14 1.67
C ILE A 243 -17.03 8.96 2.97
N GLY A 244 -15.90 9.13 3.64
CA GLY A 244 -15.79 9.90 4.89
C GLY A 244 -16.39 9.24 6.12
N ASP A 245 -16.90 8.01 6.02
CA ASP A 245 -17.41 7.20 7.14
C ASP A 245 -16.28 6.61 8.00
N VAL A 246 -15.08 6.47 7.43
CA VAL A 246 -13.87 6.07 8.16
C VAL A 246 -13.10 7.30 8.64
N GLY A 247 -13.36 7.70 9.89
CA GLY A 247 -12.58 8.72 10.60
C GLY A 247 -11.43 8.16 11.43
N ASP A 248 -10.66 9.05 12.06
CA ASP A 248 -9.49 8.70 12.90
C ASP A 248 -9.83 7.71 14.03
N ILE A 249 -11.04 7.80 14.60
CA ILE A 249 -11.50 6.89 15.66
C ILE A 249 -11.58 5.45 15.13
N VAL A 250 -12.18 5.27 13.95
CA VAL A 250 -12.31 3.95 13.31
C VAL A 250 -10.93 3.39 12.98
N LEU A 251 -10.02 4.23 12.47
CA LEU A 251 -8.63 3.83 12.22
C LEU A 251 -7.88 3.44 13.49
N ARG A 252 -8.05 4.19 14.58
CA ARG A 252 -7.46 3.89 15.89
C ARG A 252 -7.94 2.55 16.44
N ASP A 253 -9.24 2.27 16.29
CA ASP A 253 -9.83 1.01 16.71
C ASP A 253 -9.29 -0.15 15.87
N ARG A 254 -9.21 0.00 14.54
CA ARG A 254 -8.57 -0.99 13.65
C ARG A 254 -7.12 -1.26 14.04
N GLN A 255 -6.34 -0.21 14.33
CA GLN A 255 -4.93 -0.35 14.73
C GLN A 255 -4.80 -1.09 16.08
N THR A 256 -5.67 -0.78 17.04
CA THR A 256 -5.69 -1.44 18.35
C THR A 256 -6.03 -2.92 18.21
N LEU A 257 -7.02 -3.25 17.37
CA LEU A 257 -7.40 -4.62 17.07
C LEU A 257 -6.28 -5.38 16.35
N ALA A 258 -5.62 -4.76 15.37
CA ALA A 258 -4.51 -5.37 14.62
C ALA A 258 -3.30 -5.69 15.52
N ASN A 259 -2.98 -4.79 16.46
CA ASN A 259 -1.80 -4.94 17.34
C ASN A 259 -2.06 -5.85 18.55
N GLY A 260 -3.23 -5.74 19.17
CA GLY A 260 -3.53 -6.35 20.47
C GLY A 260 -4.57 -7.47 20.45
N GLY A 261 -5.32 -7.60 19.36
CA GLY A 261 -6.54 -8.42 19.31
C GLY A 261 -7.67 -7.84 20.16
N MET A 262 -8.73 -8.63 20.34
CA MET A 262 -9.89 -8.28 21.15
C MET A 262 -10.22 -9.36 22.18
N PHE A 263 -10.84 -8.91 23.26
CA PHE A 263 -11.28 -9.73 24.37
C PHE A 263 -12.65 -9.23 24.88
N VAL A 264 -13.71 -9.91 24.46
CA VAL A 264 -15.10 -9.59 24.83
C VAL A 264 -15.49 -10.39 26.05
N ILE A 265 -16.12 -9.74 27.01
CA ILE A 265 -16.59 -10.34 28.26
C ILE A 265 -18.09 -10.08 28.35
N ILE A 266 -18.90 -11.14 28.38
CA ILE A 266 -20.35 -11.03 28.48
C ILE A 266 -20.76 -11.56 29.84
N ALA A 267 -21.39 -10.71 30.65
CA ALA A 267 -21.93 -11.07 31.96
C ALA A 267 -23.42 -10.80 32.00
N VAL A 268 -24.21 -11.83 32.30
CA VAL A 268 -25.65 -11.69 32.54
C VAL A 268 -25.86 -11.48 34.03
N VAL A 269 -26.59 -10.46 34.43
CA VAL A 269 -26.80 -10.07 35.83
C VAL A 269 -28.28 -10.06 36.13
N ASP A 270 -28.68 -10.76 37.18
CA ASP A 270 -30.06 -10.80 37.64
C ASP A 270 -30.40 -9.48 38.35
N ARG A 271 -31.47 -8.80 37.92
CA ARG A 271 -31.87 -7.49 38.44
C ARG A 271 -32.25 -7.51 39.92
N LYS A 272 -32.88 -8.58 40.39
CA LYS A 272 -33.41 -8.68 41.75
C LYS A 272 -32.30 -8.95 42.76
N THR A 273 -31.34 -9.79 42.38
CA THR A 273 -30.27 -10.24 43.27
C THR A 273 -28.96 -9.49 43.08
N GLY A 274 -28.79 -8.78 41.95
CA GLY A 274 -27.54 -8.13 41.55
C GLY A 274 -26.39 -9.12 41.27
N LYS A 275 -26.69 -10.42 41.18
CA LYS A 275 -25.67 -11.47 41.00
C LYS A 275 -25.51 -11.83 39.53
N VAL A 276 -24.28 -12.18 39.16
CA VAL A 276 -24.00 -12.75 37.83
C VAL A 276 -24.69 -14.10 37.72
N LYS A 277 -25.56 -14.25 36.72
CA LYS A 277 -26.23 -15.50 36.38
C LYS A 277 -25.27 -16.39 35.60
N GLY A 278 -24.95 -17.56 36.17
CA GLY A 278 -24.02 -18.51 35.55
C GLY A 278 -22.58 -17.99 35.50
N SER A 279 -21.84 -18.41 34.47
CA SER A 279 -20.45 -17.99 34.24
C SER A 279 -20.38 -16.96 33.13
N PRO A 280 -19.59 -15.88 33.26
CA PRO A 280 -19.34 -14.97 32.15
C PRO A 280 -18.78 -15.69 30.92
N ASP A 281 -19.32 -15.32 29.77
CA ASP A 281 -18.83 -15.77 28.47
C ASP A 281 -17.69 -14.88 28.00
N ILE A 282 -16.69 -15.51 27.37
CA ILE A 282 -15.48 -14.82 26.93
C ILE A 282 -15.21 -15.19 25.47
N ILE A 283 -15.08 -14.17 24.63
CA ILE A 283 -14.72 -14.31 23.23
C ILE A 283 -13.38 -13.61 23.01
N SER A 284 -12.42 -14.32 22.43
CA SER A 284 -11.09 -13.79 22.07
C SER A 284 -10.86 -13.95 20.57
N ARG A 285 -10.30 -12.92 19.93
CA ARG A 285 -9.80 -12.96 18.54
C ARG A 285 -8.49 -12.20 18.47
N GLY A 286 -7.47 -12.75 17.83
CA GLY A 286 -6.14 -12.11 17.69
C GLY A 286 -5.35 -11.92 19.00
N PHE A 287 -5.91 -12.27 20.17
CA PHE A 287 -5.25 -12.09 21.47
C PHE A 287 -4.72 -13.42 22.04
N VAL A 288 -5.59 -14.33 22.46
CA VAL A 288 -5.19 -15.65 23.00
C VAL A 288 -5.96 -16.79 22.34
N TYR A 289 -5.28 -17.94 22.18
CA TYR A 289 -5.92 -19.18 21.75
C TYR A 289 -6.69 -19.81 22.92
N LEU A 290 -8.02 -19.79 22.82
CA LEU A 290 -8.91 -20.13 23.95
C LEU A 290 -8.72 -21.56 24.45
N LYS A 291 -8.44 -22.53 23.56
CA LYS A 291 -8.29 -23.94 23.93
C LYS A 291 -7.12 -24.19 24.89
N GLU A 292 -6.06 -23.40 24.75
CA GLU A 292 -4.83 -23.50 25.55
C GLU A 292 -4.85 -22.55 26.76
N SER A 293 -5.76 -21.58 26.80
CA SER A 293 -5.79 -20.51 27.82
C SER A 293 -6.80 -20.77 28.95
N LYS A 294 -7.08 -22.03 29.30
CA LYS A 294 -8.17 -22.39 30.24
C LYS A 294 -8.05 -21.71 31.60
N ASP A 295 -6.86 -21.66 32.18
CA ASP A 295 -6.63 -21.04 33.49
C ASP A 295 -6.83 -19.52 33.47
N LEU A 296 -6.35 -18.86 32.41
CA LEU A 296 -6.54 -17.42 32.19
C LEU A 296 -8.04 -17.09 32.12
N LEU A 297 -8.81 -17.90 31.39
CA LEU A 297 -10.27 -17.73 31.25
C LEU A 297 -10.99 -17.96 32.58
N ARG A 298 -10.60 -19.00 33.33
CA ARG A 298 -11.17 -19.31 34.65
C ARG A 298 -10.91 -18.18 35.65
N GLU A 299 -9.68 -17.67 35.72
CA GLU A 299 -9.33 -16.53 36.57
C GLU A 299 -10.08 -15.25 36.15
N THR A 300 -10.23 -15.02 34.84
CA THR A 300 -10.98 -13.87 34.32
C THR A 300 -12.44 -13.93 34.76
N ARG A 301 -13.11 -15.07 34.60
CA ARG A 301 -14.50 -15.28 35.06
C ARG A 301 -14.66 -14.99 36.55
N LYS A 302 -13.77 -15.55 37.38
CA LYS A 302 -13.77 -15.31 38.83
C LYS A 302 -13.62 -13.82 39.17
N LYS A 303 -12.74 -13.11 38.46
CA LYS A 303 -12.54 -11.66 38.65
C LYS A 303 -13.78 -10.86 38.24
N VAL A 304 -14.38 -11.16 37.08
CA VAL A 304 -15.59 -10.49 36.61
C VAL A 304 -16.74 -10.66 37.60
N ILE A 305 -17.00 -11.88 38.08
CA ILE A 305 -18.03 -12.15 39.10
C ILE A 305 -17.77 -11.34 40.37
N LYS A 306 -16.51 -11.27 40.82
CA LYS A 306 -16.12 -10.49 42.00
C LYS A 306 -16.31 -8.97 41.79
N ILE A 307 -16.00 -8.45 40.61
CA ILE A 307 -16.17 -7.03 40.29
C ILE A 307 -17.66 -6.66 40.30
N VAL A 308 -18.50 -7.45 39.60
CA VAL A 308 -19.95 -7.22 39.57
C VAL A 308 -20.55 -7.32 40.97
N GLY A 309 -20.26 -8.39 41.71
CA GLY A 309 -20.84 -8.59 43.05
C GLY A 309 -20.45 -7.51 44.07
N LYS A 310 -19.27 -6.91 43.95
CA LYS A 310 -18.88 -5.77 44.80
C LYS A 310 -19.67 -4.51 44.48
N ALA A 311 -19.98 -4.27 43.21
CA ALA A 311 -20.66 -3.07 42.77
C ALA A 311 -22.18 -3.12 43.02
N THR A 312 -22.77 -4.33 43.07
CA THR A 312 -24.20 -4.54 43.31
C THR A 312 -24.55 -4.80 44.79
N GLY A 313 -23.57 -5.16 45.63
CA GLY A 313 -23.78 -5.48 47.04
C GLY A 313 -23.92 -4.29 48.00
N SER A 314 -23.82 -3.04 47.52
CA SER A 314 -23.85 -1.83 48.35
C SER A 314 -25.26 -1.26 48.60
N GLY A 315 -26.32 -1.88 48.09
CA GLY A 315 -27.71 -1.44 48.27
C GLY A 315 -28.09 -0.15 47.52
N ALA A 316 -27.15 0.48 46.83
CA ALA A 316 -27.35 1.67 46.00
C ALA A 316 -27.75 1.30 44.56
N THR A 317 -28.27 2.27 43.81
CA THR A 317 -28.59 2.14 42.38
C THR A 317 -27.36 1.67 41.61
N VAL A 318 -27.50 0.57 40.85
CA VAL A 318 -26.39 -0.05 40.12
C VAL A 318 -25.97 0.83 38.93
N ASN A 319 -24.73 1.30 38.94
CA ASN A 319 -24.16 2.03 37.81
C ASN A 319 -23.46 1.07 36.84
N TRP A 320 -24.19 0.67 35.79
CA TRP A 320 -23.68 -0.26 34.78
C TRP A 320 -22.49 0.28 33.97
N ILE A 321 -22.39 1.60 33.79
CA ILE A 321 -21.25 2.25 33.12
C ILE A 321 -19.98 2.05 33.96
N TYR A 322 -20.10 2.33 35.27
CA TYR A 322 -19.01 2.13 36.22
C TYR A 322 -18.56 0.66 36.28
N ILE A 323 -19.49 -0.30 36.30
CA ILE A 323 -19.16 -1.74 36.29
C ILE A 323 -18.39 -2.11 35.02
N LYS A 324 -18.84 -1.65 33.85
CA LYS A 324 -18.15 -1.90 32.57
C LYS A 324 -16.73 -1.34 32.60
N ASP A 325 -16.53 -0.12 33.09
CA ASP A 325 -15.21 0.49 33.19
C ASP A 325 -14.30 -0.25 34.19
N GLU A 326 -14.83 -0.70 35.32
CA GLU A 326 -14.06 -1.44 36.31
C GLU A 326 -13.65 -2.83 35.80
N ILE A 327 -14.54 -3.52 35.07
CA ILE A 327 -14.20 -4.75 34.34
C ILE A 327 -13.07 -4.46 33.35
N ARG A 328 -13.21 -3.42 32.51
CA ARG A 328 -12.20 -3.05 31.50
C ARG A 328 -10.83 -2.81 32.16
N LYS A 329 -10.78 -2.03 33.24
CA LYS A 329 -9.55 -1.64 33.95
C LYS A 329 -8.89 -2.82 34.64
N GLN A 330 -9.63 -3.54 35.50
CA GLN A 330 -9.04 -4.63 36.29
C GLN A 330 -8.67 -5.83 35.44
N ILE A 331 -9.51 -6.21 34.47
CA ILE A 331 -9.20 -7.30 33.56
C ILE A 331 -8.06 -6.89 32.62
N GLY A 332 -8.01 -5.63 32.16
CA GLY A 332 -6.88 -5.12 31.38
C GLY A 332 -5.54 -5.23 32.11
N ALA A 333 -5.49 -4.79 33.36
CA ALA A 333 -4.28 -4.93 34.18
C ALA A 333 -3.88 -6.40 34.40
N PHE A 334 -4.87 -7.26 34.62
CA PHE A 334 -4.65 -8.70 34.79
C PHE A 334 -4.10 -9.37 33.52
N LEU A 335 -4.72 -9.13 32.36
CA LEU A 335 -4.29 -9.66 31.08
C LEU A 335 -2.88 -9.17 30.74
N PHE A 336 -2.58 -7.89 30.97
CA PHE A 336 -1.24 -7.35 30.77
C PHE A 336 -0.22 -8.00 31.72
N LYS A 337 -0.55 -8.21 33.00
CA LYS A 337 0.35 -8.88 33.95
C LYS A 337 0.68 -10.31 33.51
N LYS A 338 -0.31 -11.06 33.01
CA LYS A 338 -0.14 -12.47 32.59
C LYS A 338 0.48 -12.64 31.20
N THR A 339 0.22 -11.70 30.28
CA THR A 339 0.55 -11.90 28.85
C THR A 339 1.47 -10.83 28.26
N LYS A 340 1.73 -9.75 28.99
CA LYS A 340 2.44 -8.54 28.53
C LYS A 340 1.84 -7.88 27.28
N ARG A 341 0.58 -8.20 26.97
CA ARG A 341 -0.18 -7.67 25.82
C ARG A 341 -1.44 -6.95 26.31
N ARG A 342 -1.91 -5.99 25.52
CA ARG A 342 -3.09 -5.15 25.81
C ARG A 342 -4.12 -5.28 24.70
N PRO A 343 -5.07 -6.23 24.80
CA PRO A 343 -6.15 -6.34 23.82
C PRO A 343 -7.16 -5.21 24.02
N MET A 344 -7.98 -4.97 23.00
CA MET A 344 -9.21 -4.20 23.16
C MET A 344 -10.20 -5.01 24.03
N ILE A 345 -10.59 -4.47 25.18
CA ILE A 345 -11.51 -5.15 26.13
C ILE A 345 -12.90 -4.54 26.02
N LEU A 346 -13.87 -5.39 25.67
CA LEU A 346 -15.27 -5.01 25.46
C LEU A 346 -16.16 -5.74 26.48
N PRO A 347 -16.47 -5.11 27.63
CA PRO A 347 -17.39 -5.65 28.60
C PRO A 347 -18.84 -5.36 28.19
N VAL A 348 -19.62 -6.43 28.06
CA VAL A 348 -21.06 -6.42 27.81
C VAL A 348 -21.74 -6.96 29.07
N VAL A 349 -22.55 -6.11 29.70
CA VAL A 349 -23.32 -6.48 30.89
C VAL A 349 -24.79 -6.42 30.50
N ILE A 350 -25.49 -7.55 30.63
CA ILE A 350 -26.90 -7.72 30.26
C ILE A 350 -27.68 -7.94 31.55
N GLU A 351 -28.67 -7.09 31.81
CA GLU A 351 -29.56 -7.21 32.96
C GLU A 351 -30.79 -8.05 32.56
N VAL A 352 -31.17 -9.03 33.40
CA VAL A 352 -32.33 -9.94 33.19
C VAL A 352 -33.21 -10.08 34.41
#